data_AF-A0A1X1QUK1-F1
#
_entry.id   AF-A0A1X1QUK1-F1
#
_cell.length_a   1.000
_cell.length_b   1.000
_cell.length_c   1.000
_cell.angle_alpha   90.00
_cell.angle_beta   90.00
_cell.angle_gamma   90.00
#
_symmetry.space_group_name_H-M   'P 1'
#
loop_
_entity.id
_entity.type
_entity.pdbx_description
1 polymer ?
#
loop_
_entity_poly.entity_id
_entity_poly.type
_entity_poly.pdbx_seq_one_letter_code
_entity_poly.pdbx_strand_id
1 'polypeptide(L)'
;MVGMFGLIAIVTSITIGLELHKVLTDEYRTKGIAISKGISTSAVELILTRDASTVQATIDQYLNIRGVLYVLVVNDEQEVISHTFVPAVPAELLDFQPHNNGQHTLVRALEIKGFGTVMDISEPILSGLIGYVHVGMDVGLIKKAFWHAMIKPCLSGCLPKHLSPASVFPY
;
A
#
# COMPACT_ATOMS: atom_id res chain seq x y z
N MET A 1 -23.96 -4.81 -36.35
CA MET A 1 -23.09 -5.81 -35.68
C MET A 1 -21.87 -5.18 -34.99
N VAL A 2 -21.10 -4.33 -35.66
CA VAL A 2 -19.86 -3.72 -35.11
C VAL A 2 -20.07 -2.96 -33.79
N GLY A 3 -21.18 -2.21 -33.64
CA GLY A 3 -21.48 -1.48 -32.41
C GLY A 3 -21.70 -2.36 -31.16
N MET A 4 -22.22 -3.58 -31.35
CA MET A 4 -22.47 -4.50 -30.24
C MET A 4 -21.16 -5.10 -29.71
N PHE A 5 -20.23 -5.45 -30.60
CA PHE A 5 -18.89 -5.90 -30.20
C PHE A 5 -18.09 -4.80 -29.48
N GLY A 6 -18.23 -3.55 -29.91
CA GLY A 6 -17.61 -2.40 -29.23
C GLY A 6 -18.13 -2.22 -27.80
N LEU A 7 -19.45 -2.29 -27.60
CA LEU A 7 -20.06 -2.16 -26.26
C LEU A 7 -19.62 -3.29 -25.32
N ILE A 8 -19.60 -4.53 -25.81
CA ILE A 8 -19.15 -5.68 -25.01
C ILE A 8 -17.68 -5.51 -24.61
N ALA A 9 -16.81 -5.10 -25.55
CA ALA A 9 -15.39 -4.87 -25.25
C ALA A 9 -15.18 -3.79 -24.18
N ILE A 10 -15.95 -2.70 -24.22
CA ILE A 10 -15.89 -1.63 -23.21
C ILE A 10 -16.33 -2.15 -21.85
N VAL A 11 -17.47 -2.83 -21.77
CA VAL A 11 -18.00 -3.36 -20.50
C VAL A 11 -17.03 -4.36 -19.90
N THR A 12 -16.53 -5.31 -20.68
CA THR A 12 -15.56 -6.32 -20.20
C THR A 12 -14.26 -5.67 -19.74
N SER A 13 -13.74 -4.67 -20.46
CA SER A 13 -12.53 -3.95 -20.06
C SER A 13 -12.71 -3.23 -18.71
N ILE A 14 -13.88 -2.63 -18.47
CA ILE A 14 -14.19 -1.96 -17.20
C ILE A 14 -14.24 -2.99 -16.06
N THR A 15 -14.92 -4.12 -16.27
CA THR A 15 -15.06 -5.17 -15.24
C THR A 15 -13.72 -5.79 -14.87
N ILE A 16 -12.90 -6.17 -15.87
CA ILE A 16 -11.55 -6.72 -15.65
C ILE A 16 -10.71 -5.75 -14.84
N GLY A 17 -10.81 -4.46 -15.16
CA GLY A 17 -10.19 -3.43 -14.35
C GLY A 17 -10.64 -3.56 -12.89
N LEU A 18 -11.93 -3.37 -12.62
CA LEU A 18 -12.41 -3.30 -11.24
C LEU A 18 -12.04 -4.53 -10.41
N GLU A 19 -12.03 -5.71 -11.03
CA GLU A 19 -11.58 -6.95 -10.39
C GLU A 19 -10.07 -6.96 -10.14
N LEU A 20 -9.26 -6.60 -11.12
CA LEU A 20 -7.81 -6.56 -10.97
C LEU A 20 -7.39 -5.59 -9.86
N HIS A 21 -8.06 -4.45 -9.73
CA HIS A 21 -7.80 -3.50 -8.64
C HIS A 21 -8.07 -4.12 -7.27
N LYS A 22 -9.16 -4.87 -7.13
CA LYS A 22 -9.51 -5.56 -5.89
C LYS A 22 -8.50 -6.66 -5.55
N VAL A 23 -8.14 -7.49 -6.53
CA VAL A 23 -7.18 -8.59 -6.35
C VAL A 23 -5.82 -8.04 -5.92
N LEU A 24 -5.32 -7.00 -6.60
CA LEU A 24 -4.03 -6.39 -6.25
C LEU A 24 -4.06 -5.76 -4.85
N THR A 25 -5.17 -5.09 -4.49
CA THR A 25 -5.30 -4.48 -3.17
C THR A 25 -5.33 -5.54 -2.07
N ASP A 26 -6.03 -6.65 -2.28
CA ASP A 26 -6.11 -7.76 -1.34
C ASP A 26 -4.78 -8.53 -1.21
N GLU A 27 -4.05 -8.68 -2.31
CA GLU A 27 -2.70 -9.25 -2.32
C GLU A 27 -1.73 -8.39 -1.49
N TYR A 28 -1.76 -7.07 -1.68
CA TYR A 28 -0.93 -6.15 -0.88
C TYR A 28 -1.31 -6.19 0.61
N ARG A 29 -2.61 -6.26 0.91
CA ARG A 29 -3.11 -6.42 2.28
C ARG A 29 -2.60 -7.71 2.92
N THR A 30 -2.74 -8.84 2.25
CA THR A 30 -2.32 -10.15 2.75
C THR A 30 -0.81 -10.20 2.97
N LYS A 31 -0.03 -9.65 2.03
CA LYS A 31 1.44 -9.53 2.18
C LYS A 31 1.82 -8.66 3.37
N GLY A 32 1.20 -7.50 3.50
CA GLY A 32 1.47 -6.59 4.60
C GLY A 32 1.14 -7.20 5.97
N ILE A 33 0.04 -7.95 6.08
CA ILE A 33 -0.30 -8.71 7.30
C ILE A 33 0.78 -9.74 7.63
N ALA A 34 1.23 -10.51 6.62
CA ALA A 34 2.28 -11.51 6.83
C ALA A 34 3.61 -10.88 7.27
N ILE A 35 3.98 -9.72 6.69
CA ILE A 35 5.19 -8.98 7.08
C ILE A 35 5.05 -8.48 8.52
N SER A 36 3.94 -7.81 8.84
CA SER A 36 3.71 -7.27 10.19
C SER A 36 3.74 -8.36 11.27
N LYS A 37 3.15 -9.53 10.98
CA LYS A 37 3.19 -10.71 11.84
C LYS A 37 4.59 -11.30 12.02
N GLY A 38 5.40 -11.30 10.95
CA GLY A 38 6.81 -11.68 11.04
C GLY A 38 7.58 -10.74 11.97
N ILE A 39 7.40 -9.43 11.79
CA ILE A 39 8.05 -8.41 12.61
C ILE A 39 7.60 -8.50 14.07
N SER A 40 6.29 -8.64 14.34
CA SER A 40 5.78 -8.73 15.72
C SER A 40 6.34 -9.95 16.46
N THR A 41 6.50 -11.08 15.77
CA THR A 41 7.10 -12.30 16.32
C THR A 41 8.57 -12.09 16.66
N SER A 42 9.35 -11.50 15.75
CA SER A 42 10.77 -11.20 15.99
C SER A 42 10.96 -10.10 17.05
N ALA A 43 10.05 -9.13 17.12
CA ALA A 43 10.10 -8.04 18.09
C ALA A 43 10.00 -8.54 19.54
N VAL A 44 9.27 -9.64 19.81
CA VAL A 44 9.23 -10.26 21.14
C VAL A 44 10.63 -10.64 21.61
N GLU A 45 11.40 -11.34 20.76
CA GLU A 45 12.76 -11.78 21.10
C GLU A 45 13.70 -10.59 21.31
N LEU A 46 13.57 -9.57 20.46
CA LEU A 46 14.41 -8.37 20.49
C LEU A 46 14.14 -7.49 21.71
N ILE A 47 12.88 -7.35 22.13
CA ILE A 47 12.50 -6.59 23.33
C ILE A 47 12.95 -7.33 24.61
N LEU A 48 12.82 -8.66 24.64
CA LEU A 48 13.25 -9.49 25.78
C LEU A 48 14.77 -9.50 25.96
N THR A 49 15.53 -9.46 24.87
CA THR A 49 17.01 -9.42 24.90
C THR A 49 17.59 -8.02 25.14
N ARG A 50 16.74 -6.97 25.16
CA ARG A 50 17.10 -5.56 25.46
C ARG A 50 18.16 -4.95 24.55
N ASP A 51 18.35 -5.49 23.36
CA ASP A 51 19.32 -4.94 22.41
C ASP A 51 18.61 -4.12 21.31
N ALA A 52 18.35 -2.85 21.62
CA ALA A 52 17.73 -1.90 20.69
C ALA A 52 18.52 -1.74 19.38
N SER A 53 19.84 -1.99 19.39
CA SER A 53 20.69 -2.00 18.19
C SER A 53 20.29 -3.12 17.23
N THR A 54 20.00 -4.31 17.77
CA THR A 54 19.59 -5.48 16.99
C THR A 54 18.14 -5.33 16.47
N VAL A 55 17.27 -4.63 17.22
CA VAL A 55 15.93 -4.24 16.75
C VAL A 55 16.02 -3.41 15.46
N GLN A 56 16.86 -2.36 15.47
CA GLN A 56 16.98 -1.47 14.33
C GLN A 56 17.51 -2.19 13.08
N ALA A 57 18.55 -3.02 13.23
CA ALA A 57 19.12 -3.79 12.11
C ALA A 57 18.11 -4.78 11.51
N THR A 58 17.25 -5.37 12.34
CA THR A 58 16.19 -6.28 11.89
C THR A 58 15.08 -5.52 11.15
N ILE A 59 14.66 -4.36 11.67
CA ILE A 59 13.64 -3.51 11.03
C ILE A 59 14.12 -2.99 9.67
N ASP A 60 15.39 -2.61 9.54
CA ASP A 60 15.97 -2.14 8.28
C ASP A 60 15.91 -3.20 7.17
N GLN A 61 15.95 -4.50 7.51
CA GLN A 61 15.77 -5.57 6.53
C GLN A 61 14.35 -5.59 5.95
N TYR A 62 13.33 -5.27 6.77
CA TYR A 62 11.94 -5.25 6.33
C TYR A 62 11.62 -4.03 5.45
N LEU A 63 12.33 -2.91 5.60
CA LEU A 63 12.22 -1.77 4.68
C LEU A 63 12.66 -2.10 3.24
N ASN A 64 13.55 -3.07 3.07
CA ASN A 64 13.94 -3.52 1.73
C ASN A 64 12.85 -4.34 1.02
N ILE A 65 11.76 -4.69 1.69
CA ILE A 65 10.64 -5.37 1.06
C ILE A 65 9.87 -4.37 0.20
N ARG A 66 9.79 -4.66 -1.11
CA ARG A 66 9.03 -3.84 -2.07
C ARG A 66 7.59 -3.63 -1.60
N GLY A 67 7.20 -2.36 -1.49
CA GLY A 67 5.86 -1.95 -1.09
C GLY A 67 5.73 -1.56 0.38
N VAL A 68 6.76 -1.77 1.22
CA VAL A 68 6.83 -1.23 2.58
C VAL A 68 7.35 0.21 2.53
N LEU A 69 6.63 1.14 3.14
CA LEU A 69 7.00 2.56 3.24
C LEU A 69 7.61 2.90 4.59
N TYR A 70 7.11 2.30 5.66
CA TYR A 70 7.63 2.48 7.00
C TYR A 70 7.35 1.28 7.90
N VAL A 71 8.13 1.20 8.96
CA VAL A 71 7.86 0.36 10.13
C VAL A 71 7.97 1.23 11.38
N LEU A 72 7.03 1.05 12.29
CA LEU A 72 6.96 1.76 13.56
C LEU A 72 6.58 0.76 14.65
N VAL A 73 7.30 0.78 15.77
CA VAL A 73 7.05 -0.07 16.93
C VAL A 73 6.72 0.83 18.10
N VAL A 74 5.58 0.58 18.74
CA VAL A 74 5.11 1.29 19.92
C VAL A 74 4.93 0.32 21.09
N ASN A 75 5.15 0.78 22.32
CA ASN A 75 4.87 0.00 23.52
C ASN A 75 3.36 -0.02 23.84
N ASP A 76 2.98 -0.68 24.93
CA ASP A 76 1.63 -0.71 25.48
C ASP A 76 1.14 0.68 25.95
N GLU A 77 2.06 1.56 26.34
CA GLU A 77 1.81 2.98 26.68
C GLU A 77 1.75 3.90 25.44
N GLN A 78 1.84 3.35 24.22
CA GLN A 78 1.87 4.08 22.93
C GLN A 78 3.08 4.99 22.71
N GLU A 79 4.14 4.80 23.49
CA GLU A 79 5.43 5.43 23.27
C GLU A 79 6.18 4.72 22.14
N VAL A 80 6.85 5.50 21.30
CA VAL A 80 7.62 4.99 20.17
C VAL A 80 8.90 4.33 20.68
N ILE A 81 9.02 3.01 20.47
CA ILE A 81 10.24 2.24 20.77
C ILE A 81 11.24 2.37 19.63
N SER A 82 10.78 2.23 18.38
CA SER A 82 11.63 2.26 17.19
C SER A 82 10.82 2.67 15.97
N HIS A 83 11.47 3.36 15.03
CA HIS A 83 10.84 3.80 13.80
C HIS A 83 11.84 3.90 12.64
N THR A 84 11.31 3.89 11.42
CA THR A 84 12.11 4.06 10.20
C THR A 84 11.95 5.45 9.57
N PHE A 85 11.19 6.34 10.20
CA PHE A 85 10.93 7.69 9.69
C PHE A 85 12.18 8.58 9.75
N VAL A 86 12.37 9.35 8.67
CA VAL A 86 13.37 10.42 8.58
C VAL A 86 12.64 11.69 8.16
N PRO A 87 12.71 12.81 8.91
CA PRO A 87 13.47 13.04 10.14
C PRO A 87 12.72 12.71 11.45
N ALA A 88 11.39 12.57 11.44
CA ALA A 88 10.58 12.32 12.63
C ALA A 88 9.28 11.57 12.28
N VAL A 89 8.67 10.92 13.27
CA VAL A 89 7.39 10.22 13.12
C VAL A 89 6.25 11.22 12.86
N PRO A 90 5.44 11.03 11.80
CA PRO A 90 4.28 11.87 11.50
C PRO A 90 3.24 11.85 12.64
N ALA A 91 2.63 13.01 12.93
CA ALA A 91 1.63 13.13 13.99
C ALA A 91 0.35 12.34 13.72
N GLU A 92 0.06 12.06 12.45
CA GLU A 92 -1.08 11.25 12.01
C GLU A 92 -0.98 9.79 12.48
N LEU A 93 0.25 9.33 12.78
CA LEU A 93 0.47 8.03 13.39
C LEU A 93 0.36 8.12 14.92
N LEU A 94 0.82 9.22 15.54
CA LEU A 94 0.82 9.37 16.99
C LEU A 94 -0.57 9.45 17.65
N ASP A 95 -1.64 9.70 16.88
CA ASP A 95 -3.03 9.64 17.36
C ASP A 95 -3.54 8.19 17.44
N PHE A 96 -2.87 7.40 18.29
CA PHE A 96 -3.22 6.01 18.54
C PHE A 96 -4.36 5.94 19.56
N GLN A 97 -5.61 5.80 19.12
CA GLN A 97 -6.62 5.33 20.08
C GLN A 97 -6.31 3.87 20.43
N PRO A 98 -6.08 3.53 21.71
CA PRO A 98 -5.83 2.15 22.10
C PRO A 98 -7.05 1.34 21.69
N HIS A 99 -6.85 0.46 20.72
CA HIS A 99 -7.95 -0.26 20.12
C HIS A 99 -8.52 -1.23 21.17
N ASN A 100 -9.82 -1.08 21.43
CA ASN A 100 -10.60 -1.75 22.48
C ASN A 100 -10.62 -3.31 22.38
N ASN A 101 -9.83 -3.87 21.45
CA ASN A 101 -9.84 -5.26 21.03
C ASN A 101 -8.42 -5.77 20.70
N GLY A 102 -7.40 -5.31 21.43
CA GLY A 102 -5.93 -5.42 21.22
C GLY A 102 -5.29 -6.79 20.90
N GLN A 103 -6.09 -7.78 20.53
CA GLN A 103 -5.67 -9.14 20.15
C GLN A 103 -5.66 -9.39 18.64
N HIS A 104 -6.14 -8.45 17.81
CA HIS A 104 -6.30 -8.68 16.38
C HIS A 104 -5.49 -7.72 15.51
N THR A 105 -5.01 -8.23 14.36
CA THR A 105 -4.47 -7.42 13.27
C THR A 105 -5.50 -6.42 12.77
N LEU A 106 -5.11 -5.16 12.63
CA LEU A 106 -5.95 -4.10 12.10
C LEU A 106 -5.33 -3.52 10.84
N VAL A 107 -6.19 -3.18 9.88
CA VAL A 107 -5.78 -2.62 8.60
C VAL A 107 -6.59 -1.36 8.35
N ARG A 108 -5.91 -0.23 8.20
CA ARG A 108 -6.54 1.08 7.98
C ARG A 108 -5.84 1.84 6.86
N ALA A 109 -6.58 2.68 6.16
CA ALA A 109 -6.01 3.63 5.22
C ALA A 109 -5.73 4.96 5.95
N LEU A 110 -4.53 5.50 5.79
CA LEU A 110 -4.09 6.77 6.35
C LEU A 110 -3.55 7.66 5.23
N GLU A 111 -3.79 8.96 5.33
CA GLU A 111 -3.11 9.96 4.51
C GLU A 111 -1.94 10.50 5.32
N ILE A 112 -0.71 10.22 4.88
CA ILE A 112 0.51 10.65 5.56
C ILE A 112 1.21 11.68 4.70
N LYS A 113 1.53 12.84 5.28
CA LYS A 113 2.27 13.89 4.58
C LYS A 113 3.63 13.36 4.10
N GLY A 114 3.86 13.40 2.79
CA GLY A 114 5.10 12.93 2.14
C GLY A 114 4.97 11.55 1.48
N PHE A 115 4.09 10.69 1.98
CA PHE A 115 3.84 9.36 1.40
C PHE A 115 2.50 9.26 0.65
N GLY A 116 1.51 10.10 0.98
CA GLY A 116 0.16 10.06 0.41
C GLY A 116 -0.69 8.98 1.09
N THR A 117 -1.56 8.32 0.32
CA THR A 117 -2.40 7.23 0.83
C THR A 117 -1.56 5.98 1.16
N VAL A 118 -1.52 5.62 2.43
CA VAL A 118 -0.82 4.45 2.96
C VAL A 118 -1.81 3.48 3.59
N MET A 119 -1.61 2.18 3.40
CA MET A 119 -2.32 1.15 4.16
C MET A 119 -1.49 0.80 5.39
N ASP A 120 -1.89 1.32 6.55
CA ASP A 120 -1.29 0.98 7.84
C ASP A 120 -1.85 -0.35 8.34
N ILE A 121 -0.94 -1.23 8.74
CA ILE A 121 -1.26 -2.55 9.29
C ILE A 121 -0.68 -2.60 10.70
N SER A 122 -1.57 -2.59 11.68
CA SER A 122 -1.24 -2.68 13.10
C SER A 122 -1.34 -4.12 13.56
N GLU A 123 -0.22 -4.71 13.98
CA GLU A 123 -0.14 -6.07 14.51
C GLU A 123 0.24 -6.04 16.00
N PRO A 124 -0.54 -6.70 16.88
CA PRO A 124 -0.20 -6.78 18.28
C PRO A 124 1.06 -7.62 18.53
N ILE A 125 1.94 -7.15 19.42
CA ILE A 125 3.06 -7.91 19.95
C ILE A 125 2.56 -8.65 21.19
N LEU A 126 2.66 -9.97 21.19
CA LEU A 126 2.19 -10.83 22.29
C LEU A 126 0.74 -10.52 22.70
N SER A 127 -0.17 -10.48 21.72
CA SER A 127 -1.59 -10.13 21.94
C SER A 127 -1.80 -8.73 22.55
N GLY A 128 -0.89 -7.80 22.28
CA GLY A 128 -0.96 -6.41 22.70
C GLY A 128 -0.35 -6.14 24.08
N LEU A 129 0.21 -7.17 24.74
CA LEU A 129 0.83 -7.01 26.08
C LEU A 129 2.07 -6.12 26.08
N ILE A 130 2.86 -6.19 25.00
CA ILE A 130 4.15 -5.50 24.92
C ILE A 130 4.04 -4.25 24.02
N GLY A 131 2.96 -4.16 23.25
CA GLY A 131 2.71 -3.07 22.32
C GLY A 131 2.30 -3.55 20.93
N TYR A 132 2.56 -2.73 19.92
CA TYR A 132 2.09 -2.92 18.55
C TYR A 132 3.17 -2.58 17.52
N VAL A 133 3.15 -3.31 16.41
CA VAL A 133 3.93 -3.00 15.21
C VAL A 133 3.01 -2.42 14.16
N HIS A 134 3.39 -1.29 13.60
CA HIS A 134 2.73 -0.62 12.49
C HIS A 134 3.60 -0.74 11.24
N VAL A 135 3.03 -1.32 10.18
CA VAL A 135 3.68 -1.43 8.87
C VAL A 135 2.84 -0.67 7.85
N GLY A 136 3.45 0.35 7.25
CA GLY A 136 2.82 1.13 6.19
C GLY A 136 3.10 0.54 4.81
N MET A 137 2.07 0.18 4.07
CA MET A 137 2.17 -0.34 2.70
C MET A 137 1.80 0.72 1.66
N ASP A 138 2.60 0.85 0.59
CA ASP A 138 2.32 1.74 -0.56
C ASP A 138 1.17 1.18 -1.43
N VAL A 139 -0.03 1.73 -1.22
CA VAL A 139 -1.21 1.45 -2.04
C VAL A 139 -1.36 2.45 -3.19
N GLY A 140 -0.62 3.55 -3.16
CA GLY A 140 -0.63 4.60 -4.19
C GLY A 140 -0.17 4.09 -5.56
N LEU A 141 0.76 3.12 -5.56
CA LEU A 141 1.19 2.38 -6.76
C LEU A 141 0.03 1.66 -7.47
N ILE A 142 -0.88 1.05 -6.71
CA ILE A 142 -2.01 0.28 -7.26
C ILE A 142 -2.99 1.22 -7.99
N LYS A 143 -3.19 2.44 -7.49
CA LYS A 143 -4.12 3.42 -8.07
C LYS A 143 -3.59 4.05 -9.36
N LYS A 144 -2.28 4.32 -9.46
CA LYS A 144 -1.64 4.97 -10.63
C LYS A 144 -1.41 4.03 -11.82
N ALA A 145 -1.03 2.78 -11.56
CA ALA A 145 -0.85 1.77 -12.61
C ALA A 145 -2.18 1.48 -13.34
N PHE A 146 -3.26 1.53 -12.57
CA PHE A 146 -4.61 1.23 -13.04
C PHE A 146 -5.16 2.29 -14.01
N TRP A 147 -4.96 3.58 -13.73
CA TRP A 147 -5.39 4.67 -14.62
C TRP A 147 -4.61 4.71 -15.95
N HIS A 148 -3.32 4.34 -15.94
CA HIS A 148 -2.53 4.29 -17.18
C HIS A 148 -2.91 3.14 -18.11
N ALA A 149 -3.31 1.99 -17.53
CA ALA A 149 -3.71 0.81 -18.30
C ALA A 149 -5.10 0.96 -18.94
N MET A 150 -6.04 1.69 -18.32
CA MET A 150 -7.39 1.86 -18.86
C MET A 150 -7.55 3.01 -19.86
N ILE A 151 -6.81 4.13 -19.72
CA ILE A 151 -7.03 5.31 -20.57
C ILE A 151 -6.31 5.22 -21.92
N LYS A 152 -5.07 4.73 -21.95
CA LYS A 152 -4.26 4.71 -23.17
C LYS A 152 -4.87 3.87 -24.31
N PRO A 153 -5.45 2.69 -24.06
CA PRO A 153 -6.09 1.91 -25.13
C PRO A 153 -7.39 2.57 -25.63
N CYS A 154 -8.15 3.20 -24.72
CA CYS A 154 -9.42 3.83 -25.05
C CYS A 154 -9.23 5.07 -25.95
N LEU A 155 -8.19 5.87 -25.70
CA LEU A 155 -7.90 7.06 -26.52
C LEU A 155 -7.34 6.70 -27.91
N SER A 156 -6.54 5.64 -28.02
CA SER A 156 -5.97 5.20 -29.31
C SER A 156 -6.96 4.45 -30.20
N GLY A 157 -8.04 3.90 -29.64
CA GLY A 157 -9.10 3.21 -30.39
C GLY A 157 -10.19 4.14 -30.95
N CYS A 158 -10.35 5.35 -30.40
CA CYS A 158 -11.40 6.30 -30.78
C CYS A 158 -10.97 7.38 -31.78
N LEU A 159 -9.70 7.47 -32.18
CA LEU A 159 -9.30 8.40 -33.24
C LEU A 159 -9.54 7.77 -34.61
N PRO A 160 -10.48 8.29 -35.44
CA PRO A 160 -10.58 7.85 -36.83
C PRO A 160 -9.26 8.22 -37.53
N LYS A 161 -8.46 7.22 -37.91
CA LYS A 161 -7.30 7.39 -38.81
C LYS A 161 -7.73 7.68 -40.26
N HIS A 162 -8.72 8.56 -40.44
CA HIS A 162 -9.24 8.90 -41.75
C HIS A 162 -9.57 10.39 -41.85
N LEU A 163 -8.52 11.21 -41.85
CA LEU A 163 -8.54 12.45 -42.62
C LEU A 163 -7.09 12.80 -42.99
N SER A 164 -6.66 12.28 -44.15
CA SER A 164 -5.50 12.82 -44.87
C SER A 164 -5.95 14.14 -45.50
N PRO A 165 -5.37 15.31 -45.15
CA PRO A 165 -5.63 16.52 -45.89
C PRO A 165 -4.85 16.46 -47.20
N ALA A 166 -5.58 16.73 -48.28
CA ALA A 166 -5.15 16.92 -49.65
C ALA A 166 -3.68 17.38 -49.82
N SER A 167 -2.91 16.59 -50.56
CA SER A 167 -1.72 17.06 -51.27
C SER A 167 -2.17 17.91 -52.45
N VAL A 168 -2.27 19.22 -52.24
CA VAL A 168 -2.24 20.24 -53.30
C VAL A 168 -0.80 20.69 -53.43
N PHE A 169 -0.18 20.51 -54.61
CA PHE A 169 0.72 21.46 -55.29
C PHE A 169 1.16 20.90 -56.66
N PRO A 170 1.57 21.76 -57.62
CA PRO A 170 1.18 21.65 -59.02
C PRO A 170 2.40 21.40 -59.92
N TYR A 171 2.14 21.14 -61.20
CA TYR A 171 3.03 21.49 -62.30
C TYR A 171 2.22 22.26 -63.33
#